data_AF-A0A3N5RHG0-F1
#
_entry.id   AF-A0A3N5RHG0-F1
#
_cell.length_a   1.000
_cell.length_b   1.000
_cell.length_c   1.000
_cell.angle_alpha   90.00
_cell.angle_beta   90.00
_cell.angle_gamma   90.00
#
_symmetry.space_group_name_H-M   'P 1'
#
loop_
_entity.id
_entity.type
_entity.pdbx_description
1 polymer ?
#
loop_
_entity_poly.entity_id
_entity_poly.type
_entity_poly.pdbx_seq_one_letter_code
_entity_poly.pdbx_strand_id
1 'polypeptide(L)'
;DQGFSALLDDMGQRGLLADTLIVWLGEFGRTPQINAAAGRDHWAACNTVLLAGAGIPGGAVYGSSDRIAAYPASNPVTPDDLAATVYHLLGIDRELTLYDNQQRPWTLCRGEPVWELLG
;
A
#
# COMPACT_ATOMS: atom_id res chain seq x y z
N ASP A 1 10.20 4.00 13.71
CA ASP A 1 9.04 3.25 14.22
C ASP A 1 8.27 4.04 15.29
N GLN A 2 8.93 4.57 16.33
CA GLN A 2 8.28 5.30 17.44
C GLN A 2 7.30 6.40 17.00
N GLY A 3 7.69 7.25 16.04
CA GLY A 3 6.82 8.33 15.55
C GLY A 3 5.55 7.85 14.84
N PHE A 4 5.64 6.71 14.14
CA PHE A 4 4.48 6.11 13.48
C PHE A 4 3.52 5.50 14.50
N SER A 5 4.05 4.80 15.52
CA SER A 5 3.24 4.28 16.62
C SER A 5 2.51 5.40 17.36
N ALA A 6 3.23 6.48 17.72
CA ALA A 6 2.63 7.61 18.42
C ALA A 6 1.52 8.29 17.61
N LEU A 7 1.67 8.37 16.28
CA LEU A 7 0.62 8.88 15.39
C LEU A 7 -0.64 7.99 15.45
N LEU A 8 -0.47 6.66 15.33
CA LEU A 8 -1.60 5.73 15.39
C LEU A 8 -2.30 5.78 16.76
N ASP A 9 -1.53 5.89 17.85
CA ASP A 9 -2.07 6.02 19.21
C ASP A 9 -2.89 7.31 19.37
N ASP A 10 -2.37 8.47 18.93
CA ASP A 10 -3.09 9.75 18.99
C ASP A 10 -4.38 9.72 18.16
N MET A 11 -4.30 9.21 16.92
CA MET A 11 -5.46 9.11 16.05
C MET A 11 -6.51 8.14 16.61
N GLY A 12 -6.07 7.02 17.20
CA GLY A 12 -6.95 6.07 17.86
C GLY A 12 -7.64 6.68 19.08
N GLN A 13 -6.90 7.35 19.95
CA GLN A 13 -7.46 8.03 21.15
C GLN A 13 -8.47 9.11 20.79
N ARG A 14 -8.28 9.77 19.65
CA ARG A 14 -9.17 10.82 19.14
C ARG A 14 -10.32 10.28 18.28
N GLY A 15 -10.40 8.97 18.08
CA GLY A 15 -11.42 8.32 17.25
C GLY A 15 -11.28 8.57 15.74
N LEU A 16 -10.18 9.17 15.29
CA LEU A 16 -9.96 9.54 13.88
C LEU A 16 -9.66 8.33 12.99
N LEU A 17 -9.18 7.22 13.55
CA LEU A 17 -8.96 6.00 12.77
C LEU A 17 -10.28 5.36 12.29
N ALA A 18 -11.44 5.79 12.78
CA ALA A 18 -12.72 5.24 12.35
C ALA A 18 -13.03 5.57 10.88
N ASP A 19 -12.64 6.75 10.41
CA ASP A 19 -12.93 7.26 9.06
C ASP A 19 -11.68 7.70 8.29
N THR A 20 -10.50 7.69 8.92
CA THR A 20 -9.24 8.05 8.27
C THR A 20 -8.40 6.82 7.98
N LEU A 21 -8.04 6.63 6.70
CA LEU A 21 -7.06 5.65 6.28
C LEU A 21 -5.65 6.24 6.38
N ILE A 22 -4.75 5.52 7.06
CA ILE A 22 -3.32 5.76 7.03
C ILE A 22 -2.68 4.75 6.09
N VAL A 23 -1.95 5.26 5.09
CA VAL A 23 -1.12 4.47 4.19
C VAL A 23 0.33 4.85 4.42
N TRP A 24 1.12 3.92 4.96
CA TRP A 24 2.56 4.07 5.10
C TRP A 24 3.27 3.18 4.09
N LEU A 25 4.01 3.80 3.17
CA LEU A 25 4.72 3.13 2.10
C LEU A 25 6.04 3.84 1.79
N GLY A 26 7.02 3.07 1.33
CA GLY A 26 8.22 3.61 0.67
C GLY A 26 8.09 3.60 -0.85
N GLU A 27 8.96 4.33 -1.55
CA GLU A 27 8.99 4.36 -3.02
C GLU A 27 9.48 3.02 -3.61
N PHE A 28 10.55 2.47 -3.04
CA PHE A 28 11.13 1.19 -3.44
C PHE A 28 11.54 0.38 -2.22
N GLY A 29 11.53 -0.95 -2.37
CA GLY A 29 12.28 -1.81 -1.49
C GLY A 29 13.79 -1.73 -1.77
N ARG A 30 14.52 -2.69 -1.19
CA ARG A 30 15.98 -2.74 -1.28
C ARG A 30 16.43 -4.14 -1.65
N THR A 31 17.51 -4.22 -2.43
CA THR A 31 18.12 -5.53 -2.74
C THR A 31 18.49 -6.24 -1.44
N PRO A 32 18.28 -7.56 -1.35
CA PRO A 32 18.60 -8.27 -0.11
C PRO A 32 20.11 -8.43 0.11
N GLN A 33 20.89 -8.39 -0.97
CA GLN A 33 22.35 -8.44 -0.93
C GLN A 33 22.96 -7.05 -0.74
N ILE A 34 24.00 -6.98 0.08
CA ILE A 34 24.82 -5.78 0.27
C ILE A 34 25.74 -5.64 -0.95
N ASN A 35 25.75 -4.46 -1.56
CA ASN A 35 26.59 -4.16 -2.71
C ASN A 35 28.03 -3.82 -2.30
N ALA A 36 28.92 -3.65 -3.29
CA ALA A 36 30.33 -3.35 -3.05
C ALA A 36 30.59 -2.01 -2.33
N ALA A 37 29.59 -1.12 -2.28
CA ALA A 37 29.63 0.16 -1.58
C ALA A 37 29.05 0.07 -0.15
N ALA A 38 28.89 -1.13 0.40
CA ALA A 38 28.28 -1.39 1.72
C ALA A 38 26.84 -0.89 1.87
N GLY A 39 26.11 -0.75 0.75
CA GLY A 39 24.70 -0.34 0.72
C GLY A 39 23.77 -1.42 0.14
N ARG A 40 22.52 -1.04 -0.10
CA ARG A 40 21.53 -1.83 -0.86
C ARG A 40 20.92 -0.98 -1.96
N ASP A 41 20.78 -1.55 -3.14
CA ASP A 41 20.30 -0.87 -4.34
C ASP A 41 18.77 -0.73 -4.33
N HIS A 42 18.24 0.10 -5.23
CA HIS A 42 16.80 0.21 -5.44
C HIS A 42 16.23 -1.10 -5.97
N TRP A 43 15.11 -1.53 -5.36
CA TRP A 43 14.48 -2.78 -5.72
C TRP A 43 12.96 -2.64 -5.73
N ALA A 44 12.39 -2.43 -6.91
CA ALA A 44 10.96 -2.23 -7.08
C ALA A 44 10.13 -3.52 -6.94
N ALA A 45 10.77 -4.69 -7.03
CA ALA A 45 10.05 -5.96 -7.11
C ALA A 45 9.39 -6.38 -5.79
N CYS A 46 9.88 -5.90 -4.63
CA CYS A 46 9.32 -6.26 -3.34
C CYS A 46 9.47 -5.11 -2.35
N ASN A 47 8.38 -4.71 -1.71
CA ASN A 47 8.35 -3.69 -0.66
C ASN A 47 7.26 -4.05 0.38
N THR A 48 7.24 -3.33 1.50
CA THR A 48 6.21 -3.47 2.54
C THR A 48 5.38 -2.19 2.61
N VAL A 49 4.07 -2.37 2.75
CA VAL A 49 3.09 -1.29 2.97
C VAL A 49 2.35 -1.59 4.26
N LEU A 50 2.08 -0.55 5.05
CA LEU A 50 1.26 -0.61 6.25
C LEU A 50 -0.01 0.19 6.03
N LEU A 51 -1.15 -0.42 6.38
CA LEU A 51 -2.47 0.19 6.37
C LEU A 51 -3.04 0.21 7.77
N ALA A 52 -3.73 1.29 8.14
CA ALA A 52 -4.45 1.40 9.42
C ALA A 52 -5.67 2.33 9.30
N GLY A 53 -6.72 2.02 10.05
CA GLY A 53 -7.95 2.83 10.10
C GLY A 53 -8.88 2.59 8.90
N ALA A 54 -9.98 3.36 8.85
CA ALA A 54 -11.02 3.27 7.83
C ALA A 54 -11.53 1.84 7.55
N GLY A 55 -11.74 1.05 8.60
CA GLY A 55 -12.24 -0.33 8.49
C GLY A 55 -11.19 -1.41 8.20
N ILE A 56 -9.90 -1.05 8.00
CA ILE A 56 -8.83 -2.03 7.87
C ILE A 56 -8.60 -2.74 9.22
N PRO A 57 -8.60 -4.09 9.27
CA PRO A 57 -8.39 -4.83 10.50
C PRO A 57 -6.95 -4.72 10.99
N GLY A 58 -6.78 -4.32 12.25
CA GLY A 58 -5.48 -4.28 12.91
C GLY A 58 -4.91 -5.68 13.15
N GLY A 59 -3.57 -5.79 13.17
CA GLY A 59 -2.86 -7.05 13.46
C GLY A 59 -2.87 -8.07 12.32
N ALA A 60 -3.44 -7.75 11.17
CA ALA A 60 -3.40 -8.59 9.98
C ALA A 60 -2.02 -8.52 9.27
N VAL A 61 -1.61 -9.64 8.69
CA VAL A 61 -0.47 -9.72 7.77
C VAL A 61 -0.99 -10.33 6.48
N TYR A 62 -0.79 -9.63 5.37
CA TYR A 62 -1.23 -10.08 4.04
C TYR A 62 -0.04 -10.23 3.10
N GLY A 63 0.12 -11.44 2.59
CA GLY A 63 1.23 -11.80 1.73
C GLY A 63 2.56 -12.02 2.46
N SER A 64 3.58 -12.39 1.68
CA SER A 64 4.94 -12.61 2.18
C SER A 64 5.94 -12.43 1.05
N SER A 65 7.20 -12.18 1.40
CA SER A 65 8.30 -12.26 0.45
C SER A 65 8.94 -13.66 0.44
N ASP A 66 9.77 -13.93 -0.57
CA ASP A 66 10.57 -15.14 -0.62
C ASP A 66 11.58 -15.19 0.54
N ARG A 67 12.25 -16.34 0.69
CA ARG A 67 13.18 -16.59 1.80
C ARG A 67 14.33 -15.58 1.89
N ILE A 68 14.63 -14.86 0.81
CA ILE A 68 15.68 -13.84 0.79
C ILE A 68 15.14 -12.41 0.75
N ALA A 69 13.82 -12.23 0.80
CA ALA A 69 13.13 -10.95 0.63
C ALA A 69 13.38 -10.24 -0.72
N ALA A 70 13.59 -10.99 -1.80
CA ALA A 70 13.76 -10.42 -3.15
C ALA A 70 12.43 -10.22 -3.89
N TYR A 71 11.52 -11.18 -3.80
CA TYR A 71 10.25 -11.14 -4.54
C TYR A 71 9.07 -11.50 -3.64
N PRO A 72 7.83 -11.09 -3.97
CA PRO A 72 6.63 -11.60 -3.32
C PRO A 72 6.52 -13.12 -3.53
N ALA A 73 6.23 -13.86 -2.46
CA ALA A 73 6.05 -15.31 -2.47
C ALA A 73 4.58 -15.73 -2.34
N SER A 74 3.79 -14.99 -1.56
CA SER A 74 2.35 -15.22 -1.41
C SER A 74 1.58 -13.93 -1.50
N ASN A 75 0.39 -13.98 -2.11
CA ASN A 75 -0.56 -12.87 -2.27
C ASN A 75 0.12 -11.56 -2.75
N PRO A 76 0.74 -11.55 -3.94
CA PRO A 76 1.36 -10.35 -4.47
C PRO A 76 0.31 -9.24 -4.64
N VAL A 77 0.68 -8.03 -4.25
CA VAL A 77 -0.14 -6.81 -4.40
C VAL A 77 0.63 -5.84 -5.26
N THR A 78 0.01 -5.36 -6.33
CA THR A 78 0.60 -4.32 -7.19
C THR A 78 0.29 -2.92 -6.65
N PRO A 79 1.02 -1.88 -7.08
CA PRO A 79 0.65 -0.49 -6.76
C PRO A 79 -0.76 -0.13 -7.24
N ASP A 80 -1.21 -0.69 -8.36
CA ASP A 80 -2.55 -0.51 -8.88
C ASP A 80 -3.60 -1.15 -7.95
N ASP A 81 -3.37 -2.33 -7.39
CA ASP A 81 -4.29 -2.98 -6.44
C ASP A 81 -4.39 -2.17 -5.13
N LEU A 82 -3.26 -1.63 -4.66
CA LEU A 82 -3.25 -0.73 -3.51
C LEU A 82 -4.06 0.54 -3.79
N ALA A 83 -3.86 1.17 -4.95
CA ALA A 83 -4.63 2.35 -5.36
C ALA A 83 -6.13 2.03 -5.48
N ALA A 84 -6.49 0.90 -6.06
CA ALA A 84 -7.88 0.44 -6.16
C ALA A 84 -8.52 0.26 -4.76
N THR A 85 -7.77 -0.29 -3.81
CA THR A 85 -8.21 -0.41 -2.40
C THR A 85 -8.51 0.95 -1.77
N VAL A 86 -7.63 1.94 -2.00
CA VAL A 86 -7.85 3.31 -1.52
C VAL A 86 -9.06 3.96 -2.19
N TYR A 87 -9.22 3.83 -3.50
CA TYR A 87 -10.38 4.38 -4.22
C TYR A 87 -11.70 3.76 -3.75
N HIS A 88 -11.71 2.44 -3.52
CA HIS A 88 -12.86 1.76 -2.95
C HIS A 88 -13.29 2.35 -1.60
N LEU A 89 -12.33 2.54 -0.67
CA LEU A 89 -12.59 3.14 0.65
C LEU A 89 -13.06 4.60 0.57
N LEU A 90 -12.67 5.33 -0.47
CA LEU A 90 -13.14 6.69 -0.76
C LEU A 90 -14.50 6.73 -1.47
N GLY A 91 -15.06 5.58 -1.86
CA GLY A 91 -16.28 5.51 -2.67
C GLY A 91 -16.10 6.02 -4.11
N ILE A 92 -14.86 5.99 -4.62
CA ILE A 92 -14.51 6.41 -5.99
C ILE A 92 -14.48 5.17 -6.88
N ASP A 93 -15.20 5.24 -8.00
CA ASP A 93 -15.17 4.18 -9.02
C ASP A 93 -13.79 4.09 -9.67
N ARG A 94 -13.11 2.95 -9.53
CA ARG A 94 -11.79 2.70 -10.14
C ARG A 94 -11.84 2.68 -11.67
N GLU A 95 -12.99 2.38 -12.26
CA GLU A 95 -13.19 2.33 -13.72
C GLU A 95 -13.50 3.69 -14.34
N LEU A 96 -13.54 4.74 -13.51
CA LEU A 96 -13.75 6.10 -13.95
C LEU A 96 -12.80 6.46 -15.09
N THR A 97 -13.37 6.88 -16.23
CA THR A 97 -12.60 7.37 -17.36
C THR A 97 -12.32 8.86 -17.19
N LEU A 98 -11.05 9.19 -17.02
CA LEU A 98 -10.53 10.54 -17.01
C LEU A 98 -10.07 10.95 -18.41
N TYR A 99 -10.14 12.23 -18.72
CA TYR A 99 -9.66 12.78 -19.98
C TYR A 99 -8.53 13.77 -19.70
N ASP A 100 -7.42 13.62 -20.42
CA ASP A 100 -6.33 14.59 -20.34
C ASP A 100 -6.63 15.86 -21.16
N ASN A 101 -5.68 16.81 -21.17
CA ASN A 101 -5.82 18.08 -21.90
C ASN A 101 -5.97 17.89 -23.43
N GLN A 102 -5.65 16.70 -23.96
CA GLN A 102 -5.80 16.34 -25.38
C GLN A 102 -7.03 15.46 -25.62
N GLN A 103 -7.93 15.33 -24.64
CA GLN A 103 -9.13 14.48 -24.68
C GLN A 103 -8.81 12.99 -24.87
N ARG A 104 -7.62 12.53 -24.45
CA ARG A 104 -7.32 11.09 -24.45
C ARG A 104 -7.92 10.44 -23.21
N PRO A 105 -8.66 9.32 -23.35
CA PRO A 105 -9.25 8.62 -22.22
C PRO A 105 -8.19 7.82 -21.44
N TRP A 106 -8.27 7.90 -20.12
CA TRP A 106 -7.46 7.14 -19.16
C TRP A 106 -8.39 6.52 -18.12
N THR A 107 -8.28 5.20 -17.91
CA THR A 107 -8.93 4.57 -16.75
C THR A 107 -8.18 4.98 -15.50
N LEU A 108 -8.90 5.40 -14.45
CA LEU A 108 -8.33 5.86 -13.19
C LEU A 108 -7.39 4.82 -12.57
N CYS A 109 -7.85 3.58 -12.43
CA CYS A 109 -7.05 2.50 -11.87
C CYS A 109 -7.49 1.14 -12.46
N ARG A 110 -6.53 0.28 -12.81
CA ARG A 110 -6.78 -1.03 -13.42
C ARG A 110 -6.61 -2.20 -12.47
N GLY A 111 -6.10 -1.96 -11.27
CA GLY A 111 -5.96 -2.98 -10.23
C GLY A 111 -7.29 -3.32 -9.60
N GLU A 112 -7.28 -4.34 -8.75
CA GLU A 112 -8.44 -4.73 -7.95
C GLU A 112 -8.22 -4.39 -6.48
N PRO A 113 -9.27 -3.94 -5.76
CA PRO A 113 -9.16 -3.81 -4.31
C PRO A 113 -8.72 -5.13 -3.67
N VAL A 114 -7.86 -5.05 -2.67
CA VAL A 114 -7.46 -6.22 -1.88
C VAL A 114 -8.57 -6.52 -0.89
N TRP A 115 -9.58 -7.25 -1.35
CA TRP A 115 -10.83 -7.50 -0.62
C TRP A 115 -10.60 -8.14 0.74
N GLU A 116 -9.59 -8.99 0.88
CA GLU A 116 -9.24 -9.65 2.14
C GLU A 116 -8.71 -8.69 3.22
N LEU A 117 -8.33 -7.46 2.83
CA LEU A 117 -7.95 -6.41 3.77
C LEU A 117 -9.15 -5.54 4.19
N LEU A 118 -10.31 -5.72 3.57
CA LEU A 118 -11.51 -4.94 3.82
C LEU A 118 -12.45 -5.78 4.70
N GLY A 119 -12.69 -5.31 5.93
CA GLY A 119 -13.57 -5.96 6.91
C GLY A 119 -15.03 -5.57 6.77
#